data_AF-A0A542PWG5-F1
#
_entry.id   AF-A0A542PWG5-F1
#
_cell.length_a   1.000
_cell.length_b   1.000
_cell.length_c   1.000
_cell.angle_alpha   90.00
_cell.angle_beta   90.00
_cell.angle_gamma   90.00
#
_symmetry.space_group_name_H-M   'P 1'
#
loop_
_entity.id
_entity.type
_entity.pdbx_description
1 polymer ?
#
loop_
_entity_poly.entity_id
_entity_poly.type
_entity_poly.pdbx_seq_one_letter_code
_entity_poly.pdbx_strand_id
1 'polypeptide(L)'
;MIITCDGYCSMGYIYLQPPDKEIIDYQKEKDNQISRYVDPSSLHIPLVVDFNRGKLLHDMRLSTKTYKKAVGDEIDEEYQNDLDEQGYMTGIELNLSKDKLVHLLENKAFAVYRTEWKGQPYHLATLDMDHKVFDSSNVIYPLNEKQDAFVVIEVTAEYQIGLVKALLTRRDDLYPVEYLLAPQFILSEYTL
;
A
#
# COMPACT_ATOMS: atom_id res chain seq x y z
N MET A 1 -6.03 -7.80 3.86
CA MET A 1 -5.78 -6.37 3.66
C MET A 1 -7.07 -5.75 3.22
N ILE A 2 -7.56 -4.75 3.95
CA ILE A 2 -8.79 -4.07 3.56
C ILE A 2 -8.40 -2.86 2.71
N ILE A 3 -9.01 -2.74 1.53
CA ILE A 3 -8.86 -1.60 0.63
C ILE A 3 -10.24 -1.05 0.36
N THR A 4 -10.50 0.18 0.80
CA THR A 4 -11.77 0.86 0.60
C THR A 4 -11.65 1.91 -0.49
N CYS A 5 -12.75 2.14 -1.20
CA CYS A 5 -12.93 3.23 -2.15
C CYS A 5 -14.35 3.75 -2.01
N ASP A 6 -14.48 5.03 -1.69
CA ASP A 6 -15.72 5.78 -1.82
C ASP A 6 -15.80 6.35 -3.24
N GLY A 7 -16.62 5.72 -4.08
CA GLY A 7 -16.77 6.08 -5.48
C GLY A 7 -17.35 7.47 -5.71
N TYR A 8 -18.00 8.08 -4.70
CA TYR A 8 -18.60 9.41 -4.82
C TYR A 8 -17.56 10.53 -4.66
N CYS A 9 -16.66 10.42 -3.69
CA CYS A 9 -15.64 11.44 -3.41
C CYS A 9 -14.23 11.08 -3.90
N SER A 10 -14.04 9.91 -4.51
CA SER A 10 -12.74 9.42 -5.00
C SER A 10 -11.68 9.31 -3.89
N MET A 11 -12.09 8.97 -2.68
CA MET A 11 -11.20 8.71 -1.56
C MET A 11 -11.13 7.21 -1.28
N GLY A 12 -9.94 6.73 -0.93
CA GLY A 12 -9.76 5.37 -0.46
C GLY A 12 -8.99 5.31 0.84
N TYR A 13 -8.99 4.12 1.42
CA TYR A 13 -8.13 3.81 2.56
C TYR A 13 -7.59 2.38 2.44
N ILE A 14 -6.29 2.20 2.68
CA ILE A 14 -5.65 0.89 2.72
C ILE A 14 -5.22 0.59 4.15
N TYR A 15 -5.82 -0.44 4.75
CA TYR A 15 -5.40 -0.95 6.06
C TYR A 15 -4.25 -1.94 5.89
N LEU A 16 -3.01 -1.51 6.16
CA LEU A 16 -1.81 -2.33 6.02
C LEU A 16 -1.65 -3.34 7.16
N GLN A 17 -2.09 -2.97 8.36
CA GLN A 17 -2.18 -3.90 9.50
C GLN A 17 -3.63 -4.40 9.66
N PRO A 18 -3.85 -5.59 10.25
CA PRO A 18 -5.20 -6.03 10.60
C PRO A 18 -5.86 -5.03 11.55
N PRO A 19 -6.97 -4.38 11.17
CA PRO A 19 -7.61 -3.41 12.05
C PRO A 19 -8.40 -4.11 13.16
N ASP A 20 -8.83 -3.33 14.15
CA ASP A 20 -9.68 -3.83 15.22
C ASP A 20 -11.01 -4.38 14.70
N LYS A 21 -11.61 -5.28 15.49
CA LYS A 21 -12.83 -6.00 15.13
C LYS A 21 -13.98 -5.04 14.77
N GLU A 22 -14.11 -3.92 15.47
CA GLU A 22 -15.15 -2.92 15.21
C GLU A 22 -15.06 -2.34 13.79
N ILE A 23 -13.83 -2.05 13.32
CA ILE A 23 -13.59 -1.59 11.95
C ILE A 23 -13.93 -2.70 10.97
N ILE A 24 -13.48 -3.93 11.23
CA ILE A 24 -13.78 -5.08 10.35
C ILE A 24 -15.30 -5.26 10.21
N ASP A 25 -16.04 -5.21 11.32
CA ASP A 25 -17.48 -5.44 11.31
C ASP A 25 -18.21 -4.27 10.64
N TYR A 26 -17.80 -3.01 10.88
CA TYR A 26 -18.30 -1.85 10.14
C TYR A 26 -18.11 -1.98 8.62
N GLN A 27 -16.93 -2.44 8.18
CA GLN A 27 -16.65 -2.60 6.77
C GLN A 27 -17.46 -3.72 6.12
N LYS A 28 -17.82 -4.79 6.85
CA LYS A 28 -18.70 -5.87 6.36
C LYS A 28 -20.15 -5.42 6.16
N GLU A 29 -20.61 -4.41 6.90
CA GLU A 29 -21.96 -3.88 6.78
C GLU A 29 -22.13 -2.96 5.56
N LYS A 30 -21.04 -2.52 4.93
CA LYS A 30 -21.08 -1.69 3.72
C LYS A 30 -21.57 -2.49 2.52
N ASP A 31 -22.45 -1.88 1.74
CA ASP A 31 -22.90 -2.42 0.47
C ASP A 31 -21.77 -2.33 -0.57
N ASN A 32 -21.07 -3.45 -0.75
CA ASN A 32 -19.87 -3.53 -1.57
C ASN A 32 -20.20 -3.81 -3.03
N GLN A 33 -19.97 -2.82 -3.89
CA GLN A 33 -20.32 -2.86 -5.30
C GLN A 33 -19.19 -3.33 -6.22
N ILE A 34 -18.02 -3.71 -5.69
CA ILE A 34 -16.84 -3.96 -6.52
C ILE A 34 -17.07 -5.07 -7.56
N SER A 35 -17.83 -6.11 -7.20
CA SER A 35 -18.14 -7.26 -8.08
C SER A 35 -18.99 -6.90 -9.30
N ARG A 36 -19.59 -5.70 -9.35
CA ARG A 36 -20.28 -5.19 -10.54
C ARG A 36 -19.32 -4.71 -11.64
N TYR A 37 -18.07 -4.40 -11.28
CA TYR A 37 -17.11 -3.72 -12.14
C TYR A 37 -15.88 -4.54 -12.49
N VAL A 38 -15.55 -5.54 -11.67
CA VAL A 38 -14.40 -6.43 -11.92
C VAL A 38 -14.82 -7.88 -11.82
N ASP A 39 -14.14 -8.74 -12.59
CA ASP A 39 -14.27 -10.18 -12.46
C ASP A 39 -13.89 -10.61 -11.03
N PRO A 40 -14.69 -11.44 -10.34
CA PRO A 40 -14.36 -11.95 -9.02
C PRO A 40 -13.00 -12.64 -8.93
N SER A 41 -12.53 -13.24 -10.03
CA SER A 41 -11.19 -13.84 -10.11
C SER A 41 -10.06 -12.81 -10.06
N SER A 42 -10.32 -11.52 -10.26
CA SER A 42 -9.34 -10.44 -10.06
C SER A 42 -9.29 -9.93 -8.61
N LEU A 43 -10.23 -10.34 -7.75
CA LEU A 43 -10.30 -9.95 -6.34
C LEU A 43 -9.39 -10.82 -5.45
N HIS A 44 -8.14 -11.00 -5.86
CA HIS A 44 -7.12 -11.72 -5.08
C HIS A 44 -5.78 -10.99 -5.17
N ILE A 45 -4.98 -11.12 -4.12
CA ILE A 45 -3.59 -10.66 -4.10
C ILE A 45 -2.71 -11.91 -4.12
N PRO A 46 -1.92 -12.15 -5.18
CA PRO A 46 -1.07 -13.33 -5.26
C PRO A 46 0.17 -13.20 -4.38
N LEU A 47 0.64 -14.34 -3.86
CA LEU A 47 2.00 -14.49 -3.33
C LEU A 47 2.93 -14.97 -4.44
N VAL A 48 3.98 -14.23 -4.73
CA VAL A 48 4.95 -14.55 -5.78
C VAL A 48 6.34 -14.63 -5.17
N VAL A 49 7.09 -15.70 -5.43
CA VAL A 49 8.52 -15.76 -5.07
C VAL A 49 9.33 -15.22 -6.25
N ASP A 50 9.89 -14.02 -6.10
CA ASP A 50 10.67 -13.37 -7.14
C ASP A 50 11.79 -12.51 -6.54
N PHE A 51 13.01 -13.04 -6.56
CA PHE A 51 14.20 -12.38 -6.03
C PHE A 51 14.71 -11.25 -6.92
N ASN A 52 14.21 -11.10 -8.15
CA ASN A 52 14.60 -9.95 -8.99
C ASN A 52 13.92 -8.67 -8.51
N ARG A 53 12.79 -8.75 -7.79
CA ARG A 53 12.09 -7.57 -7.25
C ARG A 53 12.94 -6.78 -6.28
N GLY A 54 13.66 -7.47 -5.39
CA GLY A 54 14.59 -6.82 -4.48
C GLY A 54 15.78 -6.15 -5.19
N LYS A 55 16.17 -6.63 -6.38
CA LYS A 55 17.21 -5.97 -7.18
C LYS A 55 16.75 -4.59 -7.68
N LEU A 56 15.50 -4.48 -8.11
CA LEU A 56 14.93 -3.20 -8.57
C LEU A 56 14.91 -2.14 -7.46
N LEU A 57 14.83 -2.57 -6.20
CA LEU A 57 14.90 -1.67 -5.04
C LEU A 57 16.32 -1.13 -4.79
N HIS A 58 17.37 -1.74 -5.34
CA HIS A 58 18.75 -1.24 -5.20
C HIS A 58 19.02 0.02 -6.03
N ASP A 59 18.24 0.23 -7.09
CA ASP A 59 18.39 1.38 -7.98
C ASP A 59 17.69 2.63 -7.42
N MET A 60 16.85 2.47 -6.39
CA MET A 60 16.16 3.57 -5.72
C MET A 60 17.02 4.22 -4.64
N ARG A 61 16.74 5.50 -4.38
CA ARG A 61 17.34 6.22 -3.25
C ARG A 61 16.76 5.68 -1.93
N LEU A 62 17.60 5.19 -1.02
CA LEU A 62 17.20 4.99 0.37
C LEU A 62 17.39 6.28 1.16
N SER A 63 16.34 6.77 1.80
CA SER A 63 16.43 7.94 2.68
C SER A 63 17.15 7.62 3.99
N THR A 64 17.88 8.60 4.51
CA THR A 64 18.46 8.58 5.86
C THR A 64 17.46 9.01 6.95
N LYS A 65 16.30 9.56 6.56
CA LYS A 65 15.21 9.92 7.47
C LYS A 65 14.17 8.82 7.49
N THR A 66 13.51 8.64 8.63
CA THR A 66 12.29 7.82 8.66
C THR A 66 11.16 8.53 7.93
N TYR A 67 10.17 7.78 7.46
CA TYR A 67 8.99 8.34 6.79
C TYR A 67 8.38 9.50 7.60
N LYS A 68 8.13 9.27 8.90
CA LYS A 68 7.59 10.29 9.82
C LYS A 68 8.42 11.56 9.91
N LYS A 69 9.75 11.46 9.82
CA LYS A 69 10.66 12.62 9.86
C LYS A 69 10.78 13.31 8.50
N ALA A 70 10.45 12.61 7.42
CA ALA A 70 10.48 13.15 6.07
C ALA A 70 9.19 13.92 5.73
N VAL A 71 8.06 13.54 6.33
CA VAL A 71 6.79 14.27 6.19
C VAL A 71 6.92 15.70 6.74
N GLY A 72 6.57 16.69 5.91
CA GLY A 72 6.69 18.12 6.19
C GLY A 72 8.10 18.70 6.03
N ASP A 73 9.06 17.89 5.57
CA ASP A 73 10.46 18.30 5.34
C ASP A 73 10.92 17.94 3.92
N GLU A 74 10.84 16.66 3.54
CA GLU A 74 11.18 16.17 2.20
C GLU A 74 9.95 15.89 1.33
N ILE A 75 8.84 15.51 1.94
CA ILE A 75 7.59 15.15 1.26
C ILE A 75 6.42 15.71 2.04
N ASP A 76 5.34 16.06 1.35
CA ASP A 76 4.03 16.26 1.95
C ASP A 76 3.19 15.00 1.76
N GLU A 77 2.18 14.78 2.59
CA GLU A 77 1.27 13.65 2.43
C GLU A 77 0.15 14.00 1.46
N GLU A 78 -0.37 13.01 0.72
CA GLU A 78 -1.53 13.22 -0.16
C GLU A 78 -2.77 13.57 0.68
N TYR A 79 -3.00 12.77 1.72
CA TYR A 79 -3.94 13.01 2.81
C TYR A 79 -3.23 12.70 4.12
N GLN A 80 -3.81 11.97 5.06
CA GLN A 80 -3.12 11.57 6.28
C GLN A 80 -2.82 10.07 6.28
N ASN A 81 -1.54 9.68 6.36
CA ASN A 81 -1.19 8.29 6.59
C ASN A 81 -1.09 8.00 8.09
N ASP A 82 -1.65 6.87 8.51
CA ASP A 82 -1.67 6.49 9.91
C ASP A 82 -0.43 5.69 10.27
N LEU A 83 0.21 6.09 11.37
CA LEU A 83 1.34 5.41 11.96
C LEU A 83 1.00 4.97 13.39
N ASP A 84 1.45 3.78 13.80
CA ASP A 84 1.40 3.40 15.19
C ASP A 84 2.40 4.19 16.06
N GLU A 85 2.35 3.95 17.37
CA GLU A 85 3.23 4.60 18.35
C GLU A 85 4.73 4.34 18.10
N GLN A 86 5.07 3.26 17.38
CA GLN A 86 6.44 2.91 17.03
C GLN A 86 6.85 3.38 15.62
N GLY A 87 5.95 4.05 14.90
CA GLY A 87 6.19 4.62 13.57
C GLY A 87 5.94 3.66 12.41
N TYR A 88 5.36 2.48 12.63
CA TYR A 88 4.94 1.61 11.54
C TYR A 88 3.66 2.12 10.92
N MET A 89 3.57 2.11 9.59
CA MET A 89 2.37 2.52 8.88
C MET A 89 1.26 1.50 9.07
N THR A 90 0.13 1.92 9.63
CA THR A 90 -1.06 1.09 9.88
C THR A 90 -2.08 1.25 8.76
N GLY A 91 -2.16 2.44 8.16
CA GLY A 91 -2.98 2.66 6.99
C GLY A 91 -2.64 3.90 6.18
N ILE A 92 -3.23 3.96 5.00
CA ILE A 92 -2.94 4.96 3.97
C ILE A 92 -4.27 5.56 3.50
N GLU A 93 -4.45 6.87 3.67
CA GLU A 93 -5.52 7.62 3.01
C GLU A 93 -4.99 8.17 1.68
N LEU A 94 -5.71 7.90 0.59
CA LEU A 94 -5.22 8.18 -0.76
C LEU A 94 -6.34 8.55 -1.73
N ASN A 95 -5.97 9.23 -2.81
CA ASN A 95 -6.90 9.47 -3.91
C ASN A 95 -7.07 8.18 -4.69
N LEU A 96 -8.24 7.58 -4.55
CA LEU A 96 -8.61 6.32 -5.16
C LEU A 96 -10.02 6.45 -5.70
N SER A 97 -10.13 6.92 -6.94
CA SER A 97 -11.38 6.84 -7.68
C SER A 97 -11.75 5.40 -8.00
N LYS A 98 -13.04 5.16 -8.27
CA LYS A 98 -13.52 3.86 -8.76
C LYS A 98 -12.71 3.38 -9.97
N ASP A 99 -12.56 4.24 -10.97
CA ASP A 99 -11.89 3.88 -12.22
C ASP A 99 -10.43 3.50 -11.97
N LYS A 100 -9.76 4.20 -11.04
CA LYS A 100 -8.39 3.87 -10.61
C LYS A 100 -8.34 2.52 -9.89
N LEU A 101 -9.26 2.26 -8.95
CA LEU A 101 -9.33 0.96 -8.26
C LEU A 101 -9.58 -0.19 -9.25
N VAL A 102 -10.56 -0.04 -10.13
CA VAL A 102 -10.87 -1.03 -11.17
C VAL A 102 -9.65 -1.30 -12.05
N HIS A 103 -8.99 -0.23 -12.52
CA HIS A 103 -7.79 -0.35 -13.34
C HIS A 103 -6.66 -1.11 -12.63
N LEU A 104 -6.40 -0.80 -11.36
CA LEU A 104 -5.39 -1.48 -10.54
C LEU A 104 -5.69 -2.97 -10.37
N LEU A 105 -6.97 -3.32 -10.14
CA LEU A 105 -7.42 -4.71 -9.99
C LEU A 105 -7.28 -5.52 -11.27
N GLU A 106 -7.78 -4.99 -12.39
CA GLU A 106 -7.71 -5.67 -13.69
C GLU A 106 -6.27 -5.92 -14.16
N ASN A 107 -5.36 -5.03 -13.77
CA ASN A 107 -3.95 -5.12 -14.10
C ASN A 107 -3.09 -5.80 -13.03
N LYS A 108 -3.72 -6.39 -12.00
CA LYS A 108 -3.04 -7.14 -10.92
C LYS A 108 -1.93 -6.32 -10.24
N ALA A 109 -2.19 -5.03 -10.03
CA ALA A 109 -1.24 -4.10 -9.41
C ALA A 109 -0.90 -4.50 -7.97
N PHE A 110 -1.86 -5.09 -7.25
CA PHE A 110 -1.66 -5.58 -5.89
C PHE A 110 -1.07 -7.00 -5.91
N ALA A 111 0.14 -7.15 -5.39
CA ALA A 111 0.83 -8.43 -5.24
C ALA A 111 1.70 -8.41 -3.98
N VAL A 112 1.92 -9.59 -3.39
CA VAL A 112 2.94 -9.77 -2.35
C VAL A 112 4.08 -10.59 -2.94
N TYR A 113 5.28 -10.03 -2.91
CA TYR A 113 6.49 -10.71 -3.32
C TYR A 113 7.29 -11.19 -2.12
N ARG A 114 7.69 -12.45 -2.11
CA ARG A 114 8.82 -12.91 -1.28
C ARG A 114 10.10 -12.68 -2.06
N THR A 115 10.94 -11.78 -1.55
CA THR A 115 12.20 -11.38 -2.20
C THR A 115 13.33 -11.31 -1.19
N GLU A 116 14.55 -11.06 -1.66
CA GLU A 116 15.69 -10.67 -0.84
C GLU A 116 16.08 -9.24 -1.17
N TRP A 117 16.34 -8.41 -0.17
CA TRP A 117 16.90 -7.07 -0.34
C TRP A 117 17.96 -6.82 0.72
N LYS A 118 19.12 -6.31 0.30
CA LYS A 118 20.28 -6.08 1.17
C LYS A 118 20.69 -7.33 1.99
N GLY A 119 20.63 -8.51 1.36
CA GLY A 119 21.04 -9.77 1.99
C GLY A 119 20.09 -10.28 3.07
N GLN A 120 18.83 -9.80 3.10
CA GLN A 120 17.82 -10.22 4.05
C GLN A 120 16.51 -10.57 3.30
N PRO A 121 15.75 -11.57 3.75
CA PRO A 121 14.44 -11.87 3.18
C PRO A 121 13.42 -10.80 3.57
N TYR A 122 12.56 -10.41 2.63
CA TYR A 122 11.47 -9.46 2.83
C TYR A 122 10.19 -9.93 2.14
N HIS A 123 9.06 -9.46 2.65
CA HIS A 123 7.79 -9.38 1.95
C HIS A 123 7.60 -7.97 1.38
N LEU A 124 7.32 -7.87 0.08
CA LEU A 124 7.03 -6.61 -0.61
C LEU A 124 5.59 -6.63 -1.10
N ALA A 125 4.72 -5.81 -0.51
CA ALA A 125 3.35 -5.62 -0.96
C ALA A 125 3.26 -4.39 -1.88
N THR A 126 2.88 -4.60 -3.13
CA THR A 126 2.69 -3.52 -4.12
C THR A 126 1.28 -2.95 -4.02
N LEU A 127 1.16 -1.62 -4.13
CA LEU A 127 -0.09 -0.86 -3.99
C LEU A 127 -0.42 -0.05 -5.26
N ASP A 128 0.41 -0.16 -6.29
CA ASP A 128 0.28 0.52 -7.57
C ASP A 128 0.87 -0.37 -8.69
N MET A 129 0.76 0.08 -9.93
CA MET A 129 1.28 -0.59 -11.11
C MET A 129 2.78 -0.88 -10.99
N ASP A 130 3.23 -2.02 -11.51
CA ASP A 130 4.62 -2.50 -11.37
C ASP A 130 5.68 -1.44 -11.73
N HIS A 131 5.50 -0.79 -12.89
CA HIS A 131 6.40 0.28 -13.35
C HIS A 131 6.36 1.55 -12.49
N LYS A 132 5.28 1.78 -11.74
CA LYS A 132 5.16 2.88 -10.76
C LYS A 132 5.81 2.53 -9.43
N VAL A 133 5.72 1.28 -9.01
CA VAL A 133 6.38 0.81 -7.79
C VAL A 133 7.89 0.80 -7.95
N PHE A 134 8.37 0.25 -9.07
CA PHE A 134 9.79 0.04 -9.33
C PHE A 134 10.48 1.17 -10.11
N ASP A 135 9.89 2.36 -10.12
CA ASP A 135 10.54 3.53 -10.71
C ASP A 135 11.78 3.92 -9.89
N SER A 136 12.94 4.04 -10.54
CA SER A 136 14.20 4.39 -9.87
C SER A 136 14.21 5.78 -9.24
N SER A 137 13.30 6.67 -9.64
CA SER A 137 13.11 7.99 -9.02
C SER A 137 12.37 7.93 -7.68
N ASN A 138 11.72 6.80 -7.37
CA ASN A 138 11.09 6.61 -6.07
C ASN A 138 12.13 6.60 -4.94
N VAL A 139 11.67 6.94 -3.75
CA VAL A 139 12.47 6.97 -2.54
C VAL A 139 11.95 5.92 -1.57
N ILE A 140 12.86 5.11 -1.04
CA ILE A 140 12.55 4.15 0.02
C ILE A 140 12.76 4.87 1.35
N TYR A 141 11.74 4.92 2.19
CA TYR A 141 11.82 5.47 3.53
C TYR A 141 11.71 4.35 4.58
N PRO A 142 12.66 4.24 5.53
CA PRO A 142 12.45 3.38 6.69
C PRO A 142 11.27 3.89 7.50
N LEU A 143 10.41 2.99 7.99
CA LEU A 143 9.28 3.40 8.84
C LEU A 143 9.76 3.86 10.22
N ASN A 144 10.82 3.24 10.74
CA ASN A 144 11.47 3.64 11.98
C ASN A 144 12.97 3.30 11.98
N GLU A 145 13.64 3.61 13.09
CA GLU A 145 15.09 3.45 13.27
C GLU A 145 15.55 1.98 13.27
N LYS A 146 14.66 1.00 13.46
CA LYS A 146 15.00 -0.43 13.39
C LYS A 146 15.24 -0.91 11.97
N GLN A 147 14.71 -0.19 10.97
CA GLN A 147 14.86 -0.52 9.54
C GLN A 147 14.47 -1.97 9.21
N ASP A 148 13.41 -2.45 9.83
CA ASP A 148 12.78 -3.75 9.61
C ASP A 148 11.54 -3.67 8.71
N ALA A 149 11.01 -2.46 8.48
CA ALA A 149 9.98 -2.16 7.52
C ALA A 149 10.21 -0.78 6.86
N PHE A 150 9.79 -0.65 5.60
CA PHE A 150 10.01 0.49 4.73
C PHE A 150 8.80 0.73 3.84
N VAL A 151 8.64 1.95 3.37
CA VAL A 151 7.67 2.32 2.34
C VAL A 151 8.38 2.89 1.12
N VAL A 152 7.89 2.53 -0.07
CA VAL A 152 8.33 3.09 -1.35
C VAL A 152 7.41 4.25 -1.69
N ILE A 153 7.98 5.44 -1.90
CA ILE A 153 7.25 6.68 -2.13
C ILE A 153 7.62 7.26 -3.50
N GLU A 154 6.61 7.53 -4.34
CA GLU A 154 6.73 8.42 -5.51
C GLU A 154 6.56 9.86 -5.01
N VAL A 155 7.51 10.74 -5.32
CA VAL A 155 7.42 12.17 -4.95
C VAL A 155 6.99 12.97 -6.17
N THR A 156 5.82 13.61 -6.09
CA THR A 156 5.30 14.41 -7.20
C THR A 156 6.16 15.67 -7.42
N ALA A 157 6.44 16.00 -8.67
CA ALA A 157 7.34 17.11 -9.00
C ALA A 157 6.78 18.49 -8.58
N GLU A 158 5.47 18.69 -8.73
CA GLU A 158 4.83 19.99 -8.57
C GLU A 158 4.64 20.40 -7.10
N TYR A 159 4.24 19.43 -6.25
CA TYR A 159 3.84 19.69 -4.87
C TYR A 159 4.65 18.91 -3.83
N GLN A 160 5.63 18.11 -4.24
CA GLN A 160 6.39 17.22 -3.34
C GLN A 160 5.49 16.26 -2.54
N ILE A 161 4.28 16.00 -3.02
CA ILE A 161 3.38 15.02 -2.39
C ILE A 161 3.99 13.63 -2.56
N GLY A 162 4.13 12.91 -1.45
CA GLY A 162 4.57 11.54 -1.36
C GLY A 162 3.41 10.56 -1.50
N LEU A 163 3.39 9.81 -2.60
CA LEU A 163 2.40 8.78 -2.89
C LEU A 163 2.96 7.40 -2.53
N VAL A 164 2.28 6.68 -1.64
CA VAL A 164 2.74 5.34 -1.21
C VAL A 164 2.52 4.31 -2.31
N LYS A 165 3.59 3.65 -2.74
CA LYS A 165 3.57 2.66 -3.83
C LYS A 165 3.73 1.23 -3.36
N ALA A 166 4.47 1.01 -2.29
CA ALA A 166 4.65 -0.32 -1.74
C ALA A 166 5.07 -0.28 -0.27
N LEU A 167 4.77 -1.37 0.42
CA LEU A 167 5.28 -1.71 1.75
C LEU A 167 6.31 -2.83 1.60
N LEU A 168 7.50 -2.65 2.16
CA LEU A 168 8.56 -3.66 2.22
C LEU A 168 8.85 -3.98 3.69
N THR A 169 8.65 -5.21 4.13
CA THR A 169 8.68 -5.55 5.57
C THR A 169 9.25 -6.94 5.88
N ARG A 170 9.83 -7.07 7.09
CA ARG A 170 10.20 -8.34 7.74
C ARG A 170 9.35 -8.64 8.98
N ARG A 171 8.35 -7.80 9.24
CA ARG A 171 7.53 -7.82 10.46
C ARG A 171 6.22 -8.51 10.18
N ASP A 172 6.27 -9.83 10.01
CA ASP A 172 5.08 -10.67 9.81
C ASP A 172 4.14 -10.65 11.04
N ASP A 173 4.63 -10.21 12.20
CA ASP A 173 3.82 -9.97 13.40
C ASP A 173 2.96 -8.70 13.32
N LEU A 174 3.38 -7.69 12.54
CA LEU A 174 2.61 -6.46 12.31
C LEU A 174 1.88 -6.47 10.96
N TYR A 175 2.50 -7.08 9.96
CA TYR A 175 2.01 -7.17 8.59
C TYR A 175 1.91 -8.65 8.16
N PRO A 176 0.98 -9.43 8.74
CA PRO A 176 0.91 -10.86 8.48
C PRO A 176 0.64 -11.12 6.99
N VAL A 177 1.41 -12.03 6.39
CA VAL A 177 1.29 -12.35 4.97
C VAL A 177 -0.11 -12.88 4.65
N GLU A 178 -0.68 -13.71 5.53
CA GLU A 178 -2.04 -14.22 5.43
C GLU A 178 -3.09 -13.10 5.40
N TYR A 179 -2.86 -12.02 6.14
CA TYR A 179 -3.72 -10.84 6.08
C TYR A 179 -3.54 -10.16 4.73
N LEU A 180 -2.31 -9.90 4.28
CA LEU A 180 -2.04 -9.24 3.01
C LEU A 180 -2.63 -9.99 1.80
N LEU A 181 -2.60 -11.33 1.83
CA LEU A 181 -3.11 -12.22 0.78
C LEU A 181 -4.63 -12.44 0.81
N ALA A 182 -5.30 -12.04 1.89
CA ALA A 182 -6.75 -12.09 2.03
C ALA A 182 -7.34 -10.67 1.87
N PRO A 183 -7.38 -10.13 0.63
CA PRO A 183 -7.90 -8.79 0.43
C PRO A 183 -9.41 -8.74 0.65
N GLN A 184 -9.88 -7.61 1.18
CA GLN A 184 -11.26 -7.18 1.08
C GLN A 184 -11.25 -5.86 0.32
N PHE A 185 -11.58 -5.90 -0.96
CA PHE A 185 -11.77 -4.70 -1.78
C PHE A 185 -13.22 -4.24 -1.59
N ILE A 186 -13.42 -3.02 -1.11
CA ILE A 186 -14.73 -2.47 -0.77
C ILE A 186 -14.95 -1.20 -1.57
N LEU A 187 -15.86 -1.26 -2.54
CA LEU A 187 -16.30 -0.09 -3.30
C LEU A 187 -17.69 0.32 -2.81
N SER A 188 -17.78 1.48 -2.17
CA SER A 188 -19.06 2.09 -1.79
C SER A 188 -19.51 3.07 -2.87
N GLU A 189 -20.73 2.90 -3.38
CA GLU A 189 -21.38 3.86 -4.27
C GLU A 189 -22.71 4.28 -3.66
N TYR A 190 -22.91 5.59 -3.48
CA TYR A 190 -24.22 6.13 -3.09
C TYR A 190 -24.97 6.50 -4.36
N THR A 191 -26.19 5.96 -4.52
CA THR A 191 -27.13 6.47 -5.52
C THR A 191 -27.95 7.57 -4.83
N LEU A 192 -27.84 8.81 -5.31
CA LEU A 192 -28.71 9.92 -4.87
C LEU A 192 -30.11 9.78 -5.47
#